data_AF-A0A533XNB2-F1
#
_entry.id   AF-A0A533XNB2-F1
#
_cell.length_a   1.000
_cell.length_b   1.000
_cell.length_c   1.000
_cell.angle_alpha   90.00
_cell.angle_beta   90.00
_cell.angle_gamma   90.00
#
_symmetry.space_group_name_H-M   'P 1'
#
loop_
_entity.id
_entity.type
_entity.pdbx_description
1 polymer ?
#
loop_
_entity_poly.entity_id
_entity_poly.type
_entity_poly.pdbx_seq_one_letter_code
_entity_poly.pdbx_strand_id
1 'polypeptide(L)' 'MMPIMPWTDKIYAKNPDFVSREVAGEFILIPIRRQLNEVNSLYVLNETGGVLWNRIDGKRSAREIIE' A
#
# COMPACT_ATOMS: atom_id res chain seq x y z
N MET A 1 12.39 -23.86 -3.40
CA MET A 1 12.61 -22.87 -2.32
C MET A 1 12.57 -21.49 -2.96
N MET A 2 11.65 -20.61 -2.55
CA MET A 2 11.72 -19.21 -3.03
C MET A 2 12.98 -18.55 -2.43
N PRO A 3 13.75 -17.78 -3.21
CA PRO A 3 14.94 -17.10 -2.68
C PRO A 3 14.53 -16.06 -1.63
N ILE A 4 15.33 -15.93 -0.58
CA ILE A 4 15.14 -14.89 0.44
C ILE A 4 15.45 -13.56 -0.23
N MET A 5 14.39 -12.80 -0.54
CA MET A 5 14.53 -11.47 -1.08
C MET A 5 14.84 -10.47 0.06
N PRO A 6 15.86 -9.61 -0.05
CA PRO A 6 16.26 -8.69 1.02
C PRO A 6 15.16 -7.72 1.48
N TRP A 7 14.11 -7.51 0.67
CA TRP A 7 12.98 -6.66 1.04
C TRP A 7 11.96 -7.35 1.95
N THR A 8 11.99 -8.69 2.06
CA THR A 8 10.99 -9.44 2.82
C THR A 8 11.07 -9.22 4.33
N ASP A 9 12.24 -8.89 4.87
CA ASP A 9 12.41 -8.58 6.31
C ASP A 9 12.03 -7.12 6.66
N LYS A 10 11.69 -6.28 5.66
CA LYS A 10 11.34 -4.88 5.91
C LYS A 10 9.90 -4.73 6.40
N ILE A 11 9.71 -3.83 7.35
CA ILE A 11 8.38 -3.38 7.82
C ILE A 11 7.99 -2.12 7.04
N TYR A 12 6.80 -2.15 6.44
CA TYR A 12 6.24 -1.03 5.69
C TYR A 12 5.08 -0.41 6.47
N ALA A 13 4.91 0.90 6.32
CA ALA A 13 3.79 1.65 6.88
C ALA A 13 3.14 2.50 5.80
N LYS A 14 1.82 2.73 5.93
CA LYS A 14 1.08 3.60 5.01
C LYS A 14 1.53 5.05 5.22
N ASN A 15 1.80 5.75 4.13
CA ASN A 15 2.10 7.17 4.19
C ASN A 15 0.85 7.92 4.70
N PRO A 16 0.92 8.66 5.82
CA PRO A 16 -0.23 9.38 6.38
C PRO A 16 -0.76 10.50 5.48
N ASP A 17 0.01 10.91 4.46
CA ASP A 17 -0.42 11.91 3.48
C ASP A 17 -1.29 11.32 2.37
N PHE A 18 -1.58 10.01 2.44
CA PHE A 18 -2.52 9.30 1.58
C PHE A 18 -3.68 8.74 2.40
N VAL A 19 -4.89 8.95 1.90
CA VAL A 19 -6.08 8.23 2.36
C VAL A 19 -6.44 7.15 1.37
N SER A 20 -6.99 6.04 1.86
CA SER A 20 -7.48 4.95 1.01
C SER A 20 -8.98 4.80 1.16
N ARG A 21 -9.69 4.59 0.05
CA ARG A 21 -11.11 4.24 0.05
C ARG A 21 -11.35 3.03 -0.83
N GLU A 22 -12.13 2.08 -0.33
CA GLU A 22 -12.61 0.94 -1.11
C GLU A 22 -13.89 1.33 -1.86
N VAL A 23 -13.93 1.08 -3.17
CA VAL A 23 -15.08 1.35 -4.04
C VAL A 23 -15.22 0.17 -5.00
N ALA A 24 -16.37 -0.51 -4.97
CA ALA A 24 -16.66 -1.65 -5.87
C ALA A 24 -15.56 -2.74 -5.89
N GLY A 25 -14.90 -3.00 -4.75
CA GLY A 25 -13.84 -3.99 -4.63
C GLY A 25 -12.44 -3.50 -5.02
N GLU A 26 -12.30 -2.25 -5.47
CA GLU A 26 -11.02 -1.62 -5.78
C GLU A 26 -10.60 -0.66 -4.67
N PHE A 27 -9.29 -0.57 -4.42
CA PHE A 27 -8.74 0.39 -3.47
C PHE A 27 -8.21 1.62 -4.18
N ILE A 28 -8.75 2.79 -3.85
CA ILE A 28 -8.32 4.07 -4.38
C ILE A 28 -7.45 4.77 -3.33
N LEU A 29 -6.22 5.12 -3.68
CA LEU A 29 -5.32 5.92 -2.86
C LEU A 29 -5.34 7.38 -3.35
N ILE A 30 -5.61 8.29 -2.42
CA ILE A 30 -5.81 9.71 -2.69
C ILE A 30 -4.82 10.49 -1.81
N PRO A 31 -3.90 11.28 -2.39
CA PRO A 31 -3.07 12.19 -1.62
C PRO A 31 -3.94 13.31 -1.03
N ILE A 32 -3.79 13.57 0.27
CA ILE A 32 -4.53 14.63 0.97
C ILE A 32 -3.71 15.90 1.17
N ARG A 33 -2.39 15.84 0.99
CA ARG A 33 -1.52 17.02 0.98
C ARG A 33 -1.17 17.37 -0.47
N ARG A 34 -1.71 18.47 -0.99
CA ARG A 34 -1.39 18.96 -2.33
C ARG A 34 -0.03 19.64 -2.31
N GLN A 35 0.98 19.07 -2.95
CA GLN A 35 2.06 19.87 -3.51
C GLN A 35 1.54 20.51 -4.81
N LEU A 36 1.86 21.78 -5.05
CA LEU A 36 1.34 22.58 -6.19
C LEU A 36 1.68 21.99 -7.58
N ASN A 37 2.54 20.97 -7.61
CA ASN A 37 3.06 20.24 -8.75
C ASN A 37 2.56 18.77 -8.85
N GLU A 38 1.80 18.26 -7.87
CA GLU A 38 1.18 16.92 -7.92
C GLU A 38 -0.25 17.00 -8.45
N VAL A 39 -0.39 17.37 -9.73
CA VAL A 39 -1.69 17.36 -10.39
C VAL A 39 -2.01 15.91 -10.80
N ASN A 40 -3.07 15.34 -10.20
CA ASN A 40 -3.71 14.05 -10.56
C ASN A 40 -3.05 12.73 -10.09
N SER A 41 -2.41 12.67 -8.92
CA SER A 41 -1.85 11.41 -8.38
C SER A 41 -2.90 10.52 -7.70
N LEU A 42 -3.94 10.09 -8.41
CA LEU A 42 -4.88 9.06 -7.93
C LEU A 42 -4.38 7.68 -8.35
N TYR A 43 -4.21 6.78 -7.38
CA TYR A 43 -3.76 5.42 -7.66
C TYR A 43 -4.90 4.44 -7.37
N VAL A 44 -5.13 3.50 -8.29
CA VAL A 44 -6.07 2.39 -8.10
C VAL A 44 -5.28 1.11 -7.92
N LEU A 45 -5.55 0.40 -6.83
CA LEU A 45 -5.02 -0.93 -6.58
C LEU A 45 -6.03 -1.95 -7.08
N ASN A 46 -5.53 -2.98 -7.77
CA ASN A 46 -6.31 -4.17 -8.07
C ASN A 46 -6.61 -4.96 -6.77
N GLU A 47 -7.39 -6.03 -6.90
CA GLU A 47 -7.80 -6.89 -5.79
C GLU A 47 -6.60 -7.37 -4.94
N THR A 48 -5.56 -7.93 -5.57
CA THR A 48 -4.34 -8.37 -4.86
C THR A 48 -3.68 -7.23 -4.10
N GLY A 49 -3.56 -6.05 -4.73
CA GLY A 49 -3.00 -4.86 -4.11
C GLY A 49 -3.83 -4.37 -2.92
N GLY A 50 -5.17 -4.44 -3.00
CA GLY A 50 -6.07 -4.12 -1.90
C GLY A 50 -5.90 -5.04 -0.69
N VAL A 51 -5.76 -6.35 -0.94
CA VAL A 51 -5.47 -7.34 0.12
C VAL A 51 -4.15 -7.03 0.81
N LEU A 52 -3.08 -6.78 0.04
CA LEU A 52 -1.78 -6.40 0.60
C LEU A 52 -1.87 -5.07 1.37
N TRP A 53 -2.56 -4.07 0.83
CA TRP A 53 -2.75 -2.78 1.47
C TRP A 53 -3.43 -2.90 2.83
N ASN A 54 -4.44 -3.74 2.98
CA ASN A 54 -5.12 -3.98 4.26
C ASN A 54 -4.22 -4.67 5.30
N ARG A 55 -3.21 -5.43 4.87
CA ARG A 55 -2.24 -6.09 5.76
C ARG A 55 -1.08 -5.19 6.20
N ILE A 56 -0.83 -4.08 5.51
CA ILE A 56 0.20 -3.10 5.92
C ILE A 56 -0.29 -2.31 7.14
N ASP A 57 0.36 -2.53 8.28
CA ASP A 57 0.03 -1.93 9.58
C ASP A 57 1.21 -1.27 10.31
N GLY A 58 2.40 -1.23 9.68
CA GLY A 58 3.61 -0.70 10.31
C GLY A 58 4.23 -1.62 11.36
N LYS A 59 3.78 -2.87 11.47
CA LYS A 59 4.29 -3.85 12.44
C LYS A 59 4.74 -5.14 11.78
N ARG A 60 3.99 -5.64 10.80
CA ARG A 60 4.33 -6.86 10.03
C ARG A 60 5.41 -6.57 8.98
N SER A 61 6.37 -7.47 8.87
CA SER A 61 7.33 -7.52 7.77
C SER A 61 6.65 -7.90 6.46
N ALA A 62 7.28 -7.60 5.33
CA ALA A 62 6.78 -8.01 4.03
C ALA A 62 6.67 -9.54 3.89
N ARG A 63 7.48 -10.33 4.59
CA ARG A 63 7.35 -11.80 4.69
C ARG A 63 6.03 -12.20 5.33
N GLU A 64 5.71 -11.64 6.49
CA GLU A 64 4.45 -11.92 7.21
C GLU A 64 3.21 -11.42 6.45
N ILE A 65 3.36 -10.43 5.56
CA ILE A 65 2.26 -9.90 4.74
C ILE A 65 1.91 -10.85 3.58
N ILE A 66 2.91 -11.53 2.99
CA ILE A 66 2.72 -12.39 1.80
C ILE A 66 2.41 -13.86 2.13
N GLU A 67 2.54 -14.26 3.40
CA GLU A 67 2.08 -15.56 3.92
C GLU A 67 0.55 -15.65 3.95
#